data_AF-A0A651F591-F1
#
_entry.id   AF-A0A651F591-F1
#
_cell.length_a   1.000
_cell.length_b   1.000
_cell.length_c   1.000
_cell.angle_alpha   90.00
_cell.angle_beta   90.00
_cell.angle_gamma   90.00
#
_symmetry.space_group_name_H-M   'P 1'
#
loop_
_entity.id
_entity.type
_entity.pdbx_description
1 polymer ?
#
loop_
_entity_poly.entity_id
_entity_poly.type
_entity_poly.pdbx_seq_one_letter_code
_entity_poly.pdbx_strand_id
1 'polypeptide(L)'
;MIGYLKDWFNGNSYPRKITAVAEYKTGHELNREFGQKVAVYKRIPYHCRYFAERNGDNRYNIYLHFSALYIGAYSSQSVDSDVLKVKSGVSLGEALRTIRKMDDRAAKSTKHPPLWRSRANIRNVEKRLESSGPMRH
;
A
#
# COMPACT_ATOMS: atom_id res chain seq x y z
N MET A 1 18.14 7.82 30.22
CA MET A 1 17.44 8.95 29.55
C MET A 1 17.85 9.15 28.08
N ILE A 2 18.51 8.18 27.42
CA ILE A 2 19.01 8.30 26.04
C ILE A 2 18.16 7.51 25.03
N GLY A 3 17.37 6.52 25.48
CA GLY A 3 16.48 5.73 24.61
C GLY A 3 15.32 6.53 24.00
N TYR A 4 14.66 7.37 24.81
CA TYR A 4 13.51 8.19 24.38
C TYR A 4 13.84 9.15 23.22
N LEU A 5 15.01 9.79 23.24
CA LEU A 5 15.46 10.65 22.14
C LEU A 5 15.77 9.85 20.86
N LYS A 6 16.33 8.65 21.01
CA LYS A 6 16.62 7.75 19.90
C LYS A 6 15.33 7.26 19.22
N ASP A 7 14.28 7.00 19.99
CA ASP A 7 12.95 6.66 19.47
C ASP A 7 12.22 7.85 18.85
N TRP A 8 12.46 9.08 19.33
CA TRP A 8 11.90 10.29 18.73
C TRP A 8 12.53 10.61 17.37
N PHE A 9 13.86 10.46 17.24
CA PHE A 9 14.56 10.59 15.96
C PHE A 9 14.30 9.39 15.02
N ASN A 10 14.21 8.16 15.53
CA ASN A 10 13.79 6.98 14.75
C ASN A 10 12.28 7.01 14.39
N GLY A 11 11.47 7.77 15.13
CA GLY A 11 10.06 8.06 14.85
C GLY A 11 9.87 8.79 13.52
N ASN A 12 10.83 9.64 13.16
CA ASN A 12 10.81 10.47 11.95
C ASN A 12 11.72 9.98 10.82
N SER A 13 12.69 9.10 11.08
CA SER A 13 13.59 8.57 10.03
C SER A 13 12.90 7.56 9.12
N TYR A 14 11.92 6.81 9.62
CA TYR A 14 11.19 5.80 8.86
C TYR A 14 9.83 6.34 8.36
N PRO A 15 9.45 6.07 7.10
CA PRO A 15 8.23 6.61 6.51
C PRO A 15 6.99 6.14 7.27
N ARG A 16 6.10 7.08 7.60
CA ARG A 16 4.82 6.77 8.25
C ARG A 16 3.90 5.92 7.34
N LYS A 17 4.02 6.09 6.03
CA LYS A 17 3.23 5.37 5.02
C LYS A 17 4.07 5.01 3.80
N ILE A 18 3.96 3.77 3.33
CA ILE A 18 4.64 3.25 2.13
C ILE A 18 3.53 2.71 1.21
N THR A 19 3.42 3.23 -0.01
CA THR A 19 2.30 2.91 -0.92
C THR A 19 2.81 2.21 -2.18
N ALA A 20 2.12 1.16 -2.61
CA ALA A 20 2.29 0.57 -3.94
C ALA A 20 1.59 1.43 -5.01
N VAL A 21 1.97 1.20 -6.28
CA VAL A 21 1.20 1.59 -7.45
C VAL A 21 -0.21 0.98 -7.37
N ALA A 22 -1.20 1.73 -7.86
CA ALA A 22 -2.55 1.23 -7.93
C ALA A 22 -2.71 0.27 -9.11
N GLU A 23 -3.51 -0.76 -8.91
CA GLU A 23 -3.90 -1.72 -9.94
C GLU A 23 -5.43 -1.77 -10.03
N TYR A 24 -5.95 -2.23 -11.16
CA TYR A 24 -7.37 -2.51 -11.31
C TYR A 24 -7.61 -4.00 -11.16
N LYS A 25 -8.55 -4.37 -10.28
CA LYS A 25 -9.00 -5.75 -10.09
C LYS A 25 -10.51 -5.80 -10.16
N THR A 26 -11.05 -6.86 -10.73
CA THR A 26 -12.48 -7.12 -10.66
C THR A 26 -12.88 -7.56 -9.24
N GLY A 27 -14.13 -7.31 -8.84
CA GLY A 27 -14.62 -7.80 -7.55
C GLY A 27 -14.56 -9.33 -7.43
N HIS A 28 -14.65 -10.07 -8.54
CA HIS A 28 -14.43 -11.51 -8.54
C HIS A 28 -13.00 -11.89 -8.15
N GLU A 29 -11.99 -11.21 -8.71
CA GLU A 29 -10.59 -11.43 -8.36
C GLU A 29 -10.30 -11.08 -6.91
N LEU A 30 -10.84 -9.97 -6.39
CA LEU A 30 -10.70 -9.59 -4.99
C LEU A 30 -11.30 -10.65 -4.05
N ASN A 31 -12.54 -11.07 -4.31
CA ASN A 31 -13.21 -12.08 -3.49
C ASN A 31 -12.47 -13.44 -3.54
N ARG A 32 -11.89 -13.79 -4.69
CA ARG A 32 -11.08 -15.01 -4.83
C ARG A 32 -9.75 -14.92 -4.09
N GLU A 33 -9.07 -13.77 -4.12
CA GLU A 33 -7.77 -13.58 -3.46
C GLU A 33 -7.89 -13.62 -1.93
N PHE A 34 -8.97 -13.06 -1.37
CA PHE A 34 -9.16 -12.98 0.08
C PHE A 34 -10.08 -14.06 0.66
N GLY A 35 -10.70 -14.90 -0.18
CA GLY A 35 -11.56 -16.00 0.26
C GLY A 35 -12.86 -15.56 0.97
N GLN A 36 -13.19 -14.27 0.92
CA GLN A 36 -14.35 -13.67 1.57
C GLN A 36 -14.98 -12.61 0.66
N LYS A 37 -16.22 -12.21 0.94
CA LYS A 37 -16.97 -11.24 0.13
C LYS A 37 -16.55 -9.80 0.48
N VAL A 38 -15.34 -9.42 0.05
CA VAL A 38 -14.74 -8.08 0.22
C VAL A 38 -15.34 -7.07 -0.76
N ALA A 39 -15.57 -7.49 -2.00
CA ALA A 39 -16.15 -6.65 -3.05
C ALA A 39 -17.61 -7.03 -3.30
N VAL A 40 -18.49 -6.04 -3.24
CA VAL A 40 -19.94 -6.20 -3.44
C VAL A 40 -20.26 -6.59 -4.88
N TYR A 41 -19.69 -5.84 -5.83
CA TYR A 41 -19.93 -6.01 -7.26
C TYR A 41 -18.87 -6.87 -7.93
N LYS A 42 -19.23 -8.04 -8.47
CA LYS A 42 -18.26 -9.00 -9.03
C LYS A 42 -17.60 -8.57 -10.34
N ARG A 43 -18.34 -7.87 -11.21
CA ARG A 43 -17.91 -7.54 -12.59
C ARG A 43 -17.35 -6.12 -12.73
N ILE A 44 -17.49 -5.29 -11.71
CA ILE A 44 -17.02 -3.90 -11.75
C ILE A 44 -15.52 -3.88 -11.44
N PRO A 45 -14.71 -3.09 -12.18
CA PRO A 45 -13.31 -2.89 -11.86
C PRO A 45 -13.18 -1.99 -10.62
N TYR A 46 -12.45 -2.48 -9.62
CA TYR A 46 -12.05 -1.73 -8.43
C TYR A 46 -10.64 -1.21 -8.63
N HIS A 47 -10.46 0.07 -8.35
CA HIS A 47 -9.16 0.69 -8.19
C HIS A 47 -8.58 0.29 -6.82
N CYS A 48 -7.53 -0.51 -6.85
CA CYS A 48 -6.92 -1.16 -5.69
C CYS A 48 -5.53 -0.57 -5.41
N ARG A 49 -5.22 -0.28 -4.15
CA ARG A 49 -3.91 0.22 -3.74
C ARG A 49 -3.49 -0.36 -2.41
N TYR A 50 -2.36 -1.07 -2.40
CA TYR A 50 -1.73 -1.55 -1.18
C TYR A 50 -0.92 -0.44 -0.53
N PHE A 51 -0.94 -0.38 0.80
CA PHE A 51 -0.05 0.48 1.57
C PHE A 51 0.30 -0.13 2.92
N ALA A 52 1.51 0.16 3.39
CA ALA A 52 1.94 -0.11 4.74
C ALA A 52 1.91 1.19 5.55
N GLU A 53 1.41 1.13 6.78
CA GLU A 53 1.33 2.25 7.69
C GLU A 53 1.95 1.87 9.03
N ARG A 54 2.77 2.76 9.58
CA ARG A 54 3.47 2.54 10.85
C ARG A 54 2.48 2.58 12.02
N ASN A 55 2.55 1.61 12.91
CA ASN A 55 1.81 1.60 14.18
C ASN A 55 2.67 2.20 15.32
N GLY A 56 2.08 2.37 16.51
CA GLY A 56 2.75 2.93 17.67
C GLY A 56 4.00 2.15 18.15
N ASP A 57 4.13 0.88 17.75
CA ASP A 57 5.18 -0.03 18.21
C ASP A 57 6.36 -0.15 17.23
N ASN A 58 6.57 0.83 16.36
CA ASN A 58 7.59 0.81 15.30
C ASN A 58 7.44 -0.36 14.30
N ARG A 59 6.26 -0.97 14.25
CA ARG A 59 5.87 -1.99 13.27
C ARG A 59 4.96 -1.37 12.22
N TYR A 60 4.63 -2.15 11.21
CA TYR A 60 3.78 -1.73 10.12
C TYR A 60 2.56 -2.63 10.01
N ASN A 61 1.42 -2.03 9.68
CA ASN A 61 0.23 -2.73 9.26
C ASN A 61 0.11 -2.56 7.75
N ILE A 62 -0.21 -3.64 7.04
CA ILE A 62 -0.40 -3.66 5.60
C ILE A 62 -1.90 -3.65 5.32
N TYR A 63 -2.31 -2.71 4.49
CA TYR A 63 -3.69 -2.48 4.10
C TYR A 63 -3.84 -2.55 2.59
N LEU A 64 -5.05 -2.87 2.15
CA LEU A 64 -5.52 -2.73 0.79
C LEU A 64 -6.69 -1.74 0.82
N HIS A 65 -6.54 -0.60 0.17
CA HIS A 65 -7.66 0.28 -0.14
C HIS A 65 -8.20 -0.09 -1.52
N PHE A 66 -9.51 -0.29 -1.64
CA PHE A 66 -10.17 -0.59 -2.90
C PHE A 66 -11.40 0.29 -3.07
N SER A 67 -11.60 0.81 -4.27
CA SER A 67 -12.74 1.67 -4.59
C SER A 67 -13.30 1.40 -5.98
N ALA A 68 -14.61 1.36 -6.13
CA ALA A 68 -15.30 1.24 -7.40
C ALA A 68 -16.23 2.44 -7.62
N LEU A 69 -16.15 3.02 -8.82
CA LEU A 69 -17.13 3.98 -9.31
C LEU A 69 -18.17 3.21 -10.11
N TYR A 70 -19.45 3.44 -9.83
CA TYR A 70 -20.55 2.87 -10.60
C TYR A 70 -21.67 3.88 -10.80
N ILE A 71 -22.41 3.71 -11.90
CA ILE A 71 -23.57 4.53 -12.23
C ILE A 71 -24.80 3.82 -11.67
N GLY A 72 -25.47 4.45 -10.72
CA GLY A 72 -26.73 4.01 -10.15
C GLY A 72 -27.93 4.35 -11.02
N ALA A 73 -29.14 4.09 -10.51
CA ALA A 73 -30.38 4.51 -11.17
C ALA A 73 -30.41 6.05 -11.31
N TYR A 74 -31.04 6.56 -12.38
CA TYR A 74 -31.15 8.00 -12.66
C TYR A 74 -29.81 8.73 -12.88
N SER A 75 -28.81 8.03 -13.41
CA SER A 75 -27.50 8.63 -13.77
C SER A 75 -26.69 9.17 -12.58
N SER A 76 -27.02 8.80 -11.34
CA SER A 76 -26.23 9.17 -10.17
C SER A 76 -24.93 8.37 -10.13
N GLN A 77 -23.78 9.04 -10.01
CA GLN A 77 -22.51 8.36 -9.77
C GLN A 77 -22.38 8.03 -8.28
N SER A 78 -22.04 6.78 -7.97
CA SER A 78 -21.78 6.32 -6.61
C SER A 78 -20.38 5.74 -6.53
N VAL A 79 -19.69 6.02 -5.43
CA VAL A 79 -18.36 5.47 -5.12
C VAL A 79 -18.52 4.54 -3.93
N ASP A 80 -18.18 3.27 -4.13
CA ASP A 80 -18.00 2.32 -3.03
C ASP A 80 -16.51 2.22 -2.73
N SER A 81 -16.10 2.41 -1.48
CA SER A 81 -14.70 2.36 -1.08
C SER A 81 -14.52 1.79 0.32
N ASP A 82 -13.57 0.89 0.48
CA ASP A 82 -13.28 0.27 1.77
C ASP A 82 -11.79 -0.08 1.90
N VAL A 83 -11.36 -0.37 3.13
CA VAL A 83 -9.97 -0.65 3.52
C VAL A 83 -9.89 -1.98 4.25
N LEU A 84 -9.24 -2.95 3.62
CA LEU A 84 -8.98 -4.25 4.21
C LEU A 84 -7.59 -4.26 4.88
N LYS A 85 -7.53 -4.64 6.15
CA LYS A 85 -6.27 -4.94 6.83
C LYS A 85 -5.78 -6.34 6.41
N VAL A 86 -4.70 -6.38 5.64
CA VAL A 86 -4.14 -7.63 5.06
C VAL A 86 -3.19 -8.30 6.03
N LYS A 87 -2.35 -7.52 6.73
CA LYS A 87 -1.37 -8.04 7.70
C LYS A 87 -1.12 -7.02 8.79
N SER A 88 -0.86 -7.47 10.01
CA SER A 88 -0.59 -6.59 11.15
C SER A 88 0.78 -6.85 11.77
N GLY A 89 1.39 -5.80 12.33
CA GLY A 89 2.57 -5.91 13.17
C GLY A 89 3.83 -6.43 12.48
N VAL A 90 4.03 -6.14 11.19
CA VAL A 90 5.22 -6.55 10.44
C VAL A 90 6.41 -5.60 10.64
N SER A 91 7.62 -6.12 10.46
CA SER A 91 8.82 -5.27 10.44
C SER A 91 8.86 -4.35 9.21
N LEU A 92 9.65 -3.28 9.26
CA LEU A 92 9.84 -2.37 8.12
C LEU A 92 10.37 -3.10 6.88
N GLY A 93 11.37 -3.98 7.04
CA GLY A 93 11.94 -4.74 5.93
C GLY A 93 10.91 -5.65 5.26
N GLU A 94 10.04 -6.27 6.05
CA GLU A 94 8.94 -7.08 5.53
C GLU A 94 7.85 -6.25 4.86
N ALA A 95 7.52 -5.09 5.43
CA ALA A 95 6.59 -4.13 4.82
C ALA A 95 7.10 -3.67 3.44
N LEU A 96 8.37 -3.29 3.34
CA LEU A 96 9.00 -2.90 2.08
C LEU A 96 9.00 -4.03 1.05
N ARG A 97 9.39 -5.24 1.43
CA ARG A 97 9.36 -6.42 0.54
C ARG A 97 7.94 -6.69 0.05
N THR A 98 6.95 -6.59 0.92
CA THR A 98 5.55 -6.85 0.55
C THR A 98 5.02 -5.78 -0.41
N ILE A 99 5.23 -4.50 -0.08
CA ILE A 99 4.78 -3.40 -0.94
C ILE A 99 5.51 -3.42 -2.29
N ARG A 100 6.81 -3.71 -2.32
CA ARG A 100 7.58 -3.86 -3.57
C ARG A 100 7.07 -5.02 -4.43
N LYS A 101 6.75 -6.16 -3.83
CA LYS A 101 6.15 -7.30 -4.56
C LYS A 101 4.80 -6.92 -5.18
N MET A 102 3.97 -6.16 -4.47
CA MET A 102 2.69 -5.66 -5.00
C MET A 102 2.91 -4.59 -6.08
N ASP A 103 3.90 -3.72 -5.91
CA ASP A 103 4.29 -2.72 -6.90
C ASP A 103 4.75 -3.37 -8.22
N ASP A 104 5.60 -4.40 -8.13
CA ASP A 104 6.07 -5.16 -9.29
C ASP A 104 4.94 -5.93 -9.98
N ARG A 105 3.97 -6.46 -9.21
CA ARG A 105 2.78 -7.11 -9.75
C ARG A 105 1.88 -6.10 -10.49
N ALA A 106 1.59 -4.97 -9.86
CA ALA A 106 0.79 -3.90 -10.44
C ALA A 106 1.43 -3.37 -11.74
N ALA A 107 2.75 -3.16 -11.73
CA ALA A 107 3.51 -2.73 -12.89
C ALA A 107 3.41 -3.70 -14.08
N LYS A 108 3.39 -5.02 -13.83
CA LYS A 108 3.19 -6.03 -14.88
C LYS A 108 1.77 -6.06 -15.43
N SER A 109 0.77 -5.74 -14.61
CA SER A 109 -0.65 -5.75 -15.02
C SER A 109 -1.04 -4.52 -15.86
N THR A 110 -0.30 -3.41 -15.73
CA THR A 110 -0.67 -2.15 -16.36
C THR A 110 -0.01 -2.05 -17.75
N LYS A 111 -0.78 -2.23 -18.83
CA LYS A 111 -0.29 -2.06 -20.23
C LYS A 111 0.31 -0.68 -20.52
N HIS A 112 -0.14 0.35 -19.80
CA HIS A 112 0.41 1.69 -19.82
C HIS A 112 0.66 2.16 -18.38
N PRO A 113 1.91 2.19 -17.88
CA PRO A 113 2.17 2.73 -16.55
C PRO A 113 1.68 4.19 -16.51
N PRO A 114 0.94 4.61 -15.48
CA PRO A 114 0.53 6.01 -15.37
C PRO A 114 1.77 6.89 -15.33
N LEU A 115 1.94 7.73 -16.36
CA LEU A 115 3.06 8.67 -16.56
C LEU A 115 3.30 9.58 -15.34
N TRP A 116 2.31 9.73 -14.45
CA TRP A 116 2.34 10.66 -13.32
C TRP A 116 2.85 10.13 -11.99
N ARG A 117 3.26 8.87 -11.86
CA ARG A 117 3.99 8.41 -10.66
C ARG A 117 5.17 7.52 -11.01
N SER A 118 6.32 8.17 -11.08
CA SER A 118 7.62 7.51 -10.91
C SER A 118 7.58 6.65 -9.65
N ARG A 119 8.29 5.51 -9.68
CA ARG A 119 8.71 4.64 -8.55
C ARG A 119 9.39 5.37 -7.37
N ALA A 120 9.28 6.69 -7.32
CA ALA A 120 9.88 7.61 -6.39
C ALA A 120 9.51 7.30 -4.93
N ASN A 121 8.32 6.84 -4.56
CA ASN A 121 8.04 6.60 -3.15
C ASN A 121 8.85 5.46 -2.54
N ILE A 122 8.93 4.29 -3.19
CA ILE A 122 9.76 3.17 -2.70
C ILE A 122 11.24 3.52 -2.82
N ARG A 123 11.68 4.05 -3.97
CA ARG A 123 13.09 4.46 -4.17
C ARG A 123 13.53 5.58 -3.21
N ASN A 124 12.67 6.56 -2.90
CA ASN A 124 13.01 7.62 -1.95
C ASN A 124 13.08 7.09 -0.53
N VAL A 125 12.27 6.08 -0.19
CA VAL A 125 12.38 5.39 1.10
C VAL A 125 13.64 4.54 1.16
N GLU A 126 13.96 3.76 0.12
CA GLU A 126 15.21 2.99 0.02
C GLU A 126 16.43 3.91 0.09
N LYS A 127 16.47 5.02 -0.66
CA LYS A 127 17.55 6.02 -0.60
C LYS A 127 17.68 6.66 0.78
N ARG A 128 16.57 6.96 1.45
CA ARG A 128 16.59 7.48 2.83
C ARG A 128 17.13 6.44 3.80
N LEU A 129 16.81 5.17 3.62
CA LEU A 129 17.33 4.08 4.44
C LEU A 129 18.83 3.86 4.24
N GLU A 130 19.29 3.92 2.99
CA GLU A 130 20.72 3.89 2.65
C GLU A 130 21.47 5.08 3.28
N SER A 131 20.88 6.29 3.28
CA SER A 131 21.48 7.45 3.94
C SER A 131 21.38 7.44 5.47
N SER A 132 20.47 6.65 6.05
CA SER A 132 20.23 6.55 7.51
C SER A 132 21.03 5.43 8.17
N GLY A 133 21.70 4.58 7.39
CA GLY A 133 22.55 3.50 7.90
C GLY A 133 24.00 3.96 8.07
N PRO A 134 24.56 3.96 9.30
CA PRO A 134 26.00 3.95 9.48
C PRO A 134 26.53 2.54 9.20
N MET A 135 26.57 2.16 7.92
CA MET A 135 27.34 1.00 7.46
C MET A 135 28.20 1.43 6.26
N ARG A 136 29.17 2.28 6.57
CA ARG A 136 30.47 2.28 5.91
C ARG A 136 31.46 1.66 6.89
N HIS A 137 31.73 0.37 6.72
CA HIS A 137 32.99 -0.24 7.07
C HIS A 137 33.65 -0.65 5.75
#